data_AF-A0A533RZF7-F1
#
_entry.id   AF-A0A533RZF7-F1
#
_cell.length_a   1.000
_cell.length_b   1.000
_cell.length_c   1.000
_cell.angle_alpha   90.00
_cell.angle_beta   90.00
_cell.angle_gamma   90.00
#
_symmetry.space_group_name_H-M   'P 1'
#
loop_
_entity.id
_entity.type
_entity.pdbx_description
1 polymer ?
#
loop_
_entity_poly.entity_id
_entity_poly.type
_entity_poly.pdbx_seq_one_letter_code
_entity_poly.pdbx_strand_id
1 'polypeptide(L)'
;MVRDGLLIFNSVHKVMKAEKLLKGAGLNARVMPVPRQLSSDCGLALALPFEDVASASARLSGQGVEPEEIWRLAANGDYERVRL
;
A
#
# COMPACT_ATOMS: atom_id res chain seq x y z
N MET A 1 10.39 -9.84 8.83
CA MET A 1 10.03 -9.01 7.67
C MET A 1 9.29 -7.80 8.17
N VAL A 2 9.90 -6.62 8.08
CA VAL A 2 9.29 -5.36 8.51
C VAL A 2 8.43 -4.85 7.35
N ARG A 3 7.21 -4.39 7.65
CA ARG A 3 6.26 -3.89 6.65
C ARG A 3 6.27 -2.37 6.70
N ASP A 4 7.23 -1.80 5.99
CA ASP A 4 7.47 -0.36 6.01
C ASP A 4 6.78 0.36 4.85
N GLY A 5 6.22 -0.34 3.87
CA GLY A 5 5.47 0.26 2.78
C GLY A 5 3.97 0.26 3.07
N LEU A 6 3.34 1.43 3.01
CA LEU A 6 1.89 1.59 3.08
C LEU A 6 1.38 2.22 1.77
N LEU A 7 0.40 1.57 1.16
CA LEU A 7 -0.32 2.09 0.00
C LEU A 7 -1.73 2.45 0.44
N ILE A 8 -2.10 3.73 0.38
CA ILE A 8 -3.43 4.20 0.74
C ILE A 8 -4.32 4.20 -0.51
N PHE A 9 -5.54 3.73 -0.32
CA PHE A 9 -6.55 3.69 -1.38
C PHE A 9 -7.81 4.40 -0.91
N ASN A 10 -8.45 5.11 -1.83
CA ASN A 10 -9.75 5.73 -1.62
C ASN A 10 -10.94 4.78 -1.86
N SER A 11 -10.70 3.48 -2.08
CA SER A 11 -11.78 2.55 -2.43
C SER A 11 -11.49 1.13 -1.96
N VAL A 12 -12.45 0.55 -1.25
CA VAL A 12 -12.40 -0.84 -0.76
C VAL A 12 -12.23 -1.83 -1.92
N HIS A 13 -12.89 -1.59 -3.06
CA HIS A 13 -12.79 -2.45 -4.24
C HIS A 13 -11.37 -2.48 -4.81
N LYS A 14 -10.69 -1.32 -4.85
CA LYS A 14 -9.29 -1.22 -5.29
C LYS A 14 -8.39 -2.02 -4.35
N VAL A 15 -8.57 -1.88 -3.03
CA VAL A 15 -7.78 -2.60 -2.01
C VAL A 15 -7.91 -4.11 -2.14
N MET A 16 -9.13 -4.62 -2.25
CA MET A 16 -9.39 -6.05 -2.42
C MET A 16 -8.75 -6.60 -3.71
N LYS A 17 -8.84 -5.83 -4.81
CA LYS A 17 -8.22 -6.21 -6.09
C LYS A 17 -6.69 -6.17 -5.98
N ALA A 18 -6.14 -5.11 -5.40
CA ALA A 18 -4.71 -4.96 -5.18
C ALA A 18 -4.15 -6.10 -4.33
N GLU A 19 -4.78 -6.40 -3.19
CA GLU A 19 -4.37 -7.50 -2.32
C GLU A 19 -4.33 -8.83 -3.08
N LYS A 20 -5.38 -9.14 -3.85
CA LYS A 20 -5.45 -10.37 -4.63
C LYS A 20 -4.35 -10.45 -5.69
N LEU A 21 -4.08 -9.35 -6.39
CA LEU A 21 -3.01 -9.28 -7.39
C LEU A 21 -1.63 -9.47 -6.78
N LEU A 22 -1.39 -8.84 -5.63
CA LEU A 22 -0.10 -8.89 -4.96
C LEU A 22 0.14 -10.25 -4.30
N LYS A 23 -0.88 -10.82 -3.65
CA LYS A 23 -0.83 -12.21 -3.14
C LYS A 23 -0.62 -13.21 -4.27
N GLY A 24 -1.28 -13.03 -5.41
CA GLY A 24 -1.10 -13.86 -6.61
C GLY A 24 0.32 -13.78 -7.20
N ALA A 25 1.00 -12.65 -6.98
CA ALA A 25 2.40 -12.46 -7.37
C ALA A 25 3.42 -12.96 -6.32
N GLY A 26 2.96 -13.52 -5.19
CA GLY A 26 3.82 -13.96 -4.09
C GLY A 26 4.31 -12.83 -3.17
N LEU A 27 3.76 -11.62 -3.30
CA LEU A 27 4.15 -10.47 -2.47
C LEU A 27 3.41 -10.51 -1.13
N ASN A 28 4.11 -10.14 -0.06
CA ASN A 28 3.60 -10.21 1.32
C ASN A 28 2.73 -9.00 1.70
N ALA A 29 1.71 -8.74 0.88
CA ALA A 29 0.78 -7.66 1.04
C ALA A 29 -0.40 -8.02 1.94
N ARG A 30 -0.76 -7.13 2.86
CA ARG A 30 -1.92 -7.28 3.75
C ARG A 30 -2.71 -5.99 3.84
N VAL A 31 -4.03 -6.11 3.77
CA VAL A 31 -4.94 -5.00 4.04
C VAL A 31 -4.95 -4.67 5.53
N MET A 32 -4.82 -3.39 5.85
CA MET A 32 -4.99 -2.86 7.20
C MET A 32 -5.74 -1.52 7.16
N PRO A 33 -6.45 -1.15 8.24
CA PRO A 33 -7.00 0.20 8.34
C PRO A 33 -5.86 1.23 8.33
N VAL A 34 -6.08 2.35 7.64
CA VAL A 34 -5.12 3.47 7.63
C VAL A 34 -4.91 3.95 9.07
N PRO A 35 -3.66 4.14 9.52
CA PRO A 35 -3.39 4.73 10.83
C PRO A 35 -4.15 6.06 10.98
N ARG A 36 -4.69 6.36 12.16
CA ARG A 36 -5.41 7.63 12.41
C ARG A 36 -4.60 8.88 12.05
N GLN A 37 -3.27 8.78 12.08
CA GLN A 37 -2.34 9.84 11.68
C GLN A 37 -2.37 10.15 10.18
N LEU A 38 -2.84 9.22 9.33
CA LEU A 38 -2.86 9.30 7.86
C LEU A 38 -4.29 9.28 7.29
N SER A 39 -5.32 9.34 8.15
CA SER A 39 -6.72 9.08 7.80
C SER A 39 -7.31 10.15 6.86
N SER A 40 -7.58 9.77 5.60
CA SER A 40 -8.55 10.43 4.71
C SER A 40 -9.71 9.48 4.41
N ASP A 41 -10.95 9.97 4.55
CA ASP A 41 -12.32 9.42 4.42
C ASP A 41 -12.62 7.95 4.00
N CYS A 42 -11.72 7.23 3.34
CA CYS A 42 -11.95 5.88 2.82
C CYS A 42 -11.15 4.78 3.56
N GLY A 43 -10.19 5.15 4.41
CA GLY A 43 -9.76 4.37 5.59
C GLY A 43 -9.01 3.04 5.39
N LEU A 44 -8.63 2.65 4.16
CA LEU A 44 -7.91 1.39 3.91
C LEU A 44 -6.52 1.59 3.29
N ALA A 45 -5.55 0.87 3.88
CA ALA A 45 -4.18 0.80 3.42
C ALA A 45 -3.76 -0.64 3.14
N LEU A 46 -2.80 -0.80 2.26
CA LEU A 46 -2.12 -2.05 2.00
C LEU A 46 -0.70 -1.96 2.54
N ALA A 47 -0.37 -2.82 3.51
CA ALA A 47 0.95 -2.88 4.10
C ALA A 47 1.77 -4.03 3.51
N LEU A 48 2.97 -3.71 3.03
CA LEU A 48 3.93 -4.64 2.46
C LEU A 48 5.37 -4.15 2.67
N PRO A 49 6.39 -4.99 2.48
CA PRO A 49 7.78 -4.55 2.48
C PRO A 49 8.00 -3.41 1.46
N PHE A 50 8.77 -2.37 1.83
CA PHE A 50 9.01 -1.24 0.93
C PHE A 50 9.73 -1.65 -0.37
N GLU A 51 10.59 -2.68 -0.30
CA GLU A 51 11.22 -3.31 -1.46
C GLU A 51 10.21 -3.82 -2.50
N ASP A 52 9.06 -4.31 -2.03
CA ASP A 52 7.99 -4.82 -2.88
C ASP A 52 7.08 -3.71 -3.41
N VAL A 53 7.11 -2.50 -2.84
CA VAL A 53 6.23 -1.39 -3.21
C VAL A 53 6.43 -0.98 -4.67
N ALA A 54 7.67 -0.91 -5.15
CA ALA A 54 7.96 -0.57 -6.54
C ALA A 54 7.38 -1.63 -7.50
N SER A 55 7.61 -2.91 -7.21
CA SER A 55 7.06 -4.05 -7.97
C SER A 55 5.53 -4.10 -7.90
N ALA A 56 4.96 -3.79 -6.72
CA ALA A 56 3.53 -3.72 -6.50
C ALA A 56 2.90 -2.60 -7.33
N SER A 57 3.43 -1.38 -7.23
CA SER A 57 2.96 -0.20 -7.96
C SER A 57 2.93 -0.46 -9.47
N ALA A 58 4.02 -1.00 -10.04
CA ALA A 58 4.10 -1.33 -11.46
C ALA A 58 3.02 -2.34 -11.89
N ARG A 59 2.77 -3.38 -11.08
CA ARG A 59 1.73 -4.40 -11.36
C ARG A 59 0.32 -3.84 -11.22
N LEU A 60 0.12 -2.93 -10.26
CA LEU A 60 -1.16 -2.31 -9.98
C LEU A 60 -1.57 -1.31 -11.06
N SER A 61 -0.63 -0.50 -11.56
CA SER A 61 -0.85 0.45 -12.65
C SER A 61 -1.34 -0.26 -13.92
N GLY A 62 -0.73 -1.39 -14.29
CA GLY A 62 -1.17 -2.22 -15.42
C GLY A 62 -2.58 -2.80 -15.30
N GLN A 63 -3.20 -2.76 -14.11
CA GLN A 63 -4.53 -3.28 -13.82
C GLN A 63 -5.56 -2.18 -13.50
N GLY A 64 -5.14 -0.90 -13.53
CA GLY A 64 -5.95 0.26 -13.15
C GLY A 64 -6.25 0.34 -11.65
N VAL A 65 -5.35 -0.17 -10.79
CA VAL A 65 -5.54 -0.25 -9.33
C VAL A 65 -4.47 0.58 -8.61
N GLU A 66 -4.34 1.84 -8.98
CA GLU A 66 -3.27 2.69 -8.45
C GLU A 66 -3.58 3.16 -7.03
N PRO A 67 -2.58 3.13 -6.12
CA PRO A 67 -2.70 3.76 -4.82
C PRO A 67 -2.78 5.29 -4.98
N GLU A 68 -3.58 5.93 -4.14
CA GLU A 68 -3.70 7.40 -4.09
C GLU A 68 -2.45 8.01 -3.44
N GLU A 69 -1.95 7.33 -2.40
CA GLU A 69 -0.76 7.76 -1.67
C GLU A 69 0.11 6.57 -1.29
N ILE A 70 1.41 6.76 -1.37
CA ILE A 70 2.41 5.78 -0.96
C ILE A 70 3.19 6.40 0.19
N TRP A 71 3.28 5.65 1.28
CA TRP A 71 3.96 6.04 2.50
C TRP A 71 5.01 5.01 2.85
N ARG A 72 6.12 5.48 3.40
CA ARG A 72 7.18 4.65 3.95
C ARG A 72 7.31 4.92 5.44
N LEU A 73 7.32 3.87 6.26
CA LEU A 73 7.69 3.94 7.65
C LEU A 73 9.22 4.02 7.74
N ALA A 74 9.73 5.14 8.21
CA ALA A 74 11.14 5.33 8.50
C ALA A 74 11.49 4.67 9.85
N ALA A 75 12.78 4.37 10.06
CA ALA A 75 13.26 3.69 11.26
C ALA A 75 13.02 4.50 12.56
N ASN A 76 12.81 5.81 12.42
CA ASN A 76 12.46 6.72 13.50
C ASN A 76 10.96 6.69 13.89
N GLY A 77 10.13 5.92 13.17
CA GLY A 77 8.69 5.83 13.40
C GLY A 77 7.86 6.86 12.63
N ASP A 78 8.48 7.69 11.79
CA ASP A 78 7.76 8.65 10.95
C ASP A 78 7.28 8.02 9.64
N TYR A 79 6.15 8.55 9.13
CA TYR A 79 5.64 8.20 7.82
C TYR A 79 6.08 9.25 6.80
N GLU A 80 6.90 8.83 5.84
CA GLU A 80 7.37 9.67 4.75
C GLU A 80 6.57 9.37 3.49
N ARG A 81 5.97 10.39 2.87
CA ARG A 81 5.24 10.22 1.62
C ARG A 81 6.24 10.04 0.47
N VAL A 82 6.12 8.93 -0.25
CA VAL A 82 6.94 8.61 -1.42
C VAL A 82 6.10 8.81 -2.69
N ARG A 83 6.69 9.39 -3.73
CA ARG A 83 6.12 9.39 -5.09
C ARG A 83 6.97 8.46 -5.95
N LEU A 84 6.35 7.43 -6.52
CA LEU A 84 6.94 6.48 -7.46
C LEU A 84 6.36 6.70 -8.85
#